data_AF-A0A428W1E7-F1
#
_entry.id   AF-A0A428W1E7-F1
#
_cell.length_a   1.000
_cell.length_b   1.000
_cell.length_c   1.000
_cell.angle_alpha   90.00
_cell.angle_beta   90.00
_cell.angle_gamma   90.00
#
_symmetry.space_group_name_H-M   'P 1'
#
loop_
_entity.id
_entity.type
_entity.pdbx_description
1 polymer ?
#
loop_
_entity_poly.entity_id
_entity_poly.type
_entity_poly.pdbx_seq_one_letter_code
_entity_poly.pdbx_strand_id
1 'polypeptide(L)'
;MGGRRTRLIRARKAAYYTQESLAYALNVDPTTVGHWERGRSEPLPYKRPKLAKLLGVSREQLEALLAEGQATTTEASSPVALPSPAGAVAPSRQPDYDS
;
A
#
# COMPACT_ATOMS: atom_id res chain seq x y z
N MET A 1 -12.50 -0.38 10.78
CA MET A 1 -11.33 -1.19 10.33
C MET A 1 -11.65 -1.69 8.93
N GLY A 2 -10.78 -1.47 7.94
CA GLY A 2 -11.02 -1.98 6.59
C GLY A 2 -10.94 -3.50 6.52
N GLY A 3 -11.76 -4.10 5.67
CA GLY A 3 -11.75 -5.53 5.39
C GLY A 3 -10.46 -5.96 4.65
N ARG A 4 -10.15 -7.26 4.71
CA ARG A 4 -9.03 -7.84 3.97
C ARG A 4 -9.27 -7.72 2.47
N ARG A 5 -8.35 -7.07 1.74
CA ARG A 5 -8.39 -6.85 0.29
C ARG A 5 -7.85 -8.06 -0.46
N THR A 6 -8.68 -9.10 -0.59
CA THR A 6 -8.30 -10.38 -1.19
C THR A 6 -7.90 -10.27 -2.66
N ARG A 7 -8.56 -9.39 -3.43
CA ARG A 7 -8.20 -9.11 -4.82
C ARG A 7 -6.85 -8.43 -4.95
N LEU A 8 -6.49 -7.52 -4.04
CA LEU A 8 -5.16 -6.91 -4.03
C LEU A 8 -4.06 -7.97 -3.78
N ILE A 9 -4.29 -8.89 -2.84
CA ILE A 9 -3.39 -10.03 -2.57
C ILE A 9 -3.23 -10.89 -3.82
N ARG A 10 -4.34 -11.20 -4.51
CA ARG A 10 -4.33 -12.01 -5.74
C ARG A 10 -3.57 -11.32 -6.85
N ALA A 11 -3.80 -10.02 -7.07
CA ALA A 11 -3.08 -9.24 -8.09
C ALA A 11 -1.57 -9.24 -7.85
N ARG A 12 -1.13 -9.05 -6.60
CA ARG A 12 0.30 -9.15 -6.25
C ARG A 12 0.89 -10.51 -6.59
N LYS A 13 0.21 -11.59 -6.22
CA LYS A 13 0.67 -12.96 -6.51
C LYS A 13 0.69 -13.27 -8.01
N ALA A 14 -0.31 -12.80 -8.75
CA ALA A 14 -0.37 -12.96 -10.20
C ALA A 14 0.75 -12.19 -10.92
N ALA A 15 1.21 -11.08 -10.35
CA ALA A 15 2.39 -10.35 -10.79
C ALA A 15 3.71 -10.93 -10.22
N TYR A 16 3.69 -12.14 -9.66
CA TYR A 16 4.86 -12.86 -9.12
C TYR A 16 5.61 -12.15 -7.99
N TYR A 17 4.94 -11.26 -7.25
CA TYR A 17 5.54 -10.59 -6.11
C TYR A 17 5.19 -11.25 -4.77
N THR A 18 6.15 -11.32 -3.86
CA THR A 18 5.91 -11.44 -2.40
C THR A 18 5.59 -10.05 -1.84
N GLN A 19 5.14 -9.95 -0.58
CA GLN A 19 4.98 -8.63 0.05
C GLN A 19 6.32 -7.88 0.09
N GLU A 20 7.41 -8.59 0.41
CA GLU A 20 8.77 -8.07 0.48
C GLU A 20 9.27 -7.60 -0.89
N SER A 21 9.13 -8.40 -1.95
CA SER A 21 9.65 -8.02 -3.27
C SER A 21 8.84 -6.89 -3.90
N LEU A 22 7.52 -6.82 -3.65
CA LEU A 22 6.72 -5.66 -4.04
C LEU A 22 7.13 -4.39 -3.27
N ALA A 23 7.36 -4.52 -1.96
CA ALA A 23 7.75 -3.43 -1.11
C ALA A 23 9.12 -2.85 -1.51
N TYR A 24 10.09 -3.73 -1.78
CA TYR A 24 11.40 -3.37 -2.31
C TYR A 24 11.27 -2.61 -3.65
N ALA A 25 10.48 -3.14 -4.59
CA ALA A 25 10.24 -2.48 -5.88
C ALA A 25 9.59 -1.08 -5.73
N LEU A 26 8.78 -0.87 -4.69
CA LEU A 26 8.11 0.40 -4.38
C LEU A 26 8.88 1.33 -3.45
N ASN A 27 10.03 0.89 -2.93
CA ASN A 27 10.79 1.56 -1.87
C ASN A 27 9.88 1.91 -0.67
N VAL A 28 9.24 0.90 -0.11
CA VAL A 28 8.43 0.96 1.12
C VAL A 28 8.76 -0.23 2.02
N ASP A 29 8.31 -0.19 3.26
CA ASP A 29 8.44 -1.32 4.17
C ASP A 29 7.46 -2.46 3.83
N PRO A 30 7.84 -3.76 3.92
CA PRO A 30 6.94 -4.89 3.67
C PRO A 30 5.66 -4.86 4.53
N THR A 31 5.74 -4.37 5.78
CA THR A 31 4.57 -4.19 6.65
C THR A 31 3.58 -3.17 6.09
N THR A 32 4.05 -2.17 5.33
CA THR A 32 3.19 -1.19 4.64
C THR A 32 2.34 -1.89 3.58
N VAL A 33 2.93 -2.79 2.79
CA VAL A 33 2.17 -3.61 1.82
C VAL A 33 1.18 -4.51 2.55
N GLY A 34 1.60 -5.14 3.65
CA GLY A 34 0.70 -5.92 4.51
C GLY A 34 -0.46 -5.09 5.06
N HIS A 35 -0.26 -3.82 5.41
CA HIS A 35 -1.32 -2.91 5.85
C HIS A 35 -2.30 -2.59 4.72
N TRP A 36 -1.81 -2.38 3.49
CA TRP A 36 -2.68 -2.18 2.35
C TRP A 36 -3.56 -3.40 2.09
N GLU A 37 -2.99 -4.61 2.11
CA GLU A 37 -3.72 -5.86 1.90
C GLU A 37 -4.74 -6.16 3.01
N ARG A 38 -4.49 -5.68 4.23
CA ARG A 38 -5.40 -5.81 5.37
C ARG A 38 -6.40 -4.66 5.49
N GLY A 39 -6.41 -3.71 4.55
CA GLY A 39 -7.29 -2.53 4.61
C GLY A 39 -7.00 -1.61 5.81
N ARG A 40 -5.80 -1.67 6.38
CA ARG A 40 -5.37 -0.82 7.51
C ARG A 40 -4.87 0.55 7.08
N SER A 41 -4.36 0.66 5.86
CA SER A 41 -3.91 1.91 5.25
C SER A 41 -4.05 1.85 3.73
N GLU A 42 -3.74 2.95 3.06
CA GLU A 42 -3.76 3.03 1.60
C GLU A 42 -2.41 3.47 1.04
N PRO A 43 -2.09 3.07 -0.21
CA PRO A 43 -0.96 3.64 -0.92
C PRO A 43 -1.20 5.12 -1.16
N LEU A 44 -0.17 5.94 -0.89
CA LEU A 44 -0.19 7.37 -1.19
C LEU A 44 -0.45 7.59 -2.69
N PRO A 45 -1.19 8.66 -3.09
CA PRO A 45 -1.59 8.87 -4.48
C PRO A 45 -0.44 8.78 -5.49
N TYR A 46 0.73 9.33 -5.16
CA TYR A 46 1.91 9.31 -6.04
C TYR A 46 2.55 7.91 -6.17
N LYS A 47 2.29 6.98 -5.25
CA LYS A 47 2.76 5.58 -5.34
C LYS A 47 1.83 4.71 -6.19
N ARG A 48 0.56 5.10 -6.36
CA ARG A 48 -0.45 4.33 -7.09
C ARG A 48 -0.08 4.06 -8.55
N PRO A 49 0.46 5.02 -9.33
CA PRO A 49 0.88 4.75 -10.70
C PRO A 49 1.98 3.69 -10.79
N LYS A 50 2.96 3.71 -9.88
CA LYS A 50 4.04 2.70 -9.85
C LYS A 50 3.51 1.34 -9.39
N LEU A 51 2.62 1.32 -8.40
CA LEU A 51 1.96 0.11 -7.94
C LEU A 51 1.13 -0.55 -9.05
N ALA A 52 0.32 0.23 -9.78
CA ALA A 52 -0.46 -0.27 -10.92
C ALA A 52 0.42 -0.91 -11.99
N LYS A 53 1.54 -0.25 -12.34
CA LYS A 53 2.53 -0.78 -13.28
C LYS A 53 3.15 -2.10 -12.82
N LEU A 54 3.58 -2.19 -11.56
CA LEU A 54 4.17 -3.41 -11.01
C LEU A 54 3.15 -4.56 -10.94
N LEU A 55 1.88 -4.25 -10.67
CA LEU A 55 0.81 -5.23 -10.65
C LEU A 55 0.27 -5.59 -12.05
N GLY A 56 0.70 -4.89 -13.11
CA GLY A 56 0.21 -5.12 -14.47
C GLY A 56 -1.27 -4.78 -14.68
N VAL A 57 -1.80 -3.82 -13.90
CA VAL A 57 -3.22 -3.42 -13.95
C VAL A 57 -3.39 -1.95 -14.34
N SER A 58 -4.57 -1.59 -14.83
CA SER A 58 -4.92 -0.19 -15.06
C SER A 58 -5.09 0.57 -13.74
N ARG A 59 -5.10 1.91 -13.81
CA ARG A 59 -5.37 2.76 -12.65
C ARG A 59 -6.75 2.46 -12.05
N GLU A 60 -7.76 2.34 -12.91
CA GLU A 60 -9.16 2.08 -12.52
C GLU A 60 -9.28 0.70 -11.86
N GLN A 61 -8.57 -0.29 -12.38
CA GLN A 61 -8.47 -1.60 -11.75
C GLN A 61 -7.81 -1.51 -10.37
N LEU A 62 -6.69 -0.77 -10.23
CA LEU A 62 -6.05 -0.57 -8.94
C LEU A 62 -7.01 0.07 -7.91
N GLU A 63 -7.77 1.09 -8.28
CA GLU A 63 -8.75 1.71 -7.39
C GLU A 63 -9.83 0.70 -6.95
N ALA A 64 -10.32 -0.15 -7.85
CA ALA A 64 -11.26 -1.21 -7.50
C ALA A 64 -10.65 -2.24 -6.52
N LEU A 65 -9.35 -2.55 -6.64
CA LEU A 65 -8.65 -3.42 -5.70
C LEU A 65 -8.52 -2.79 -4.30
N LEU A 66 -8.35 -1.46 -4.23
CA LEU A 66 -8.26 -0.72 -2.98
C LEU A 66 -9.63 -0.52 -2.31
N ALA A 67 -10.71 -0.46 -3.10
CA ALA A 67 -12.08 -0.28 -2.62
C ALA A 67 -12.68 -1.55 -1.97
N GLU A 68 -12.20 -2.76 -2.28
CA GLU A 68 -12.76 -4.05 -1.81
C GLU A 68 -12.89 -4.14 -0.26
N GLY A 69 -12.02 -3.44 0.49
CA GLY A 69 -12.02 -3.43 1.95
C GLY A 69 -12.79 -2.25 2.58
N GLN A 70 -13.35 -1.34 1.78
CA GLN A 70 -14.05 -0.13 2.24
C GLN A 70 -15.58 -0.28 2.31
N ALA A 71 -16.12 -1.50 2.16
CA ALA A 71 -17.55 -1.77 2.27
C ALA A 71 -18.03 -1.63 3.72
N THR A 72 -18.18 -0.39 4.19
CA THR A 72 -19.08 0.13 5.24
C THR A 72 -18.65 1.56 5.57
N THR A 73 -19.29 2.52 4.91
CA THR A 73 -19.60 3.91 5.32
C THR A 73 -19.61 4.77 4.07
N THR A 74 -20.64 4.56 3.25
CA THR A 74 -21.16 5.62 2.37
C THR A 74 -22.32 6.24 3.13
N GLU A 75 -22.02 7.20 4.00
CA GLU A 75 -22.95 8.25 4.36
C GLU A 75 -22.17 9.55 4.57
N ALA A 76 -22.74 10.63 4.06
CA ALA A 76 -22.11 11.90 3.75
C ALA A 76 -21.34 12.56 4.90
N SER A 77 -20.13 13.05 4.63
CA SER A 77 -19.77 14.45 4.92
C SER A 77 -18.48 14.86 4.20
N SER A 78 -18.52 16.10 3.74
CA SER A 78 -17.58 16.85 2.90
C SER A 78 -16.18 17.06 3.51
N PRO A 79 -15.18 17.54 2.73
CA PRO A 79 -13.76 17.41 3.03
C PRO A 79 -13.20 18.62 3.79
N VAL A 80 -12.52 18.40 4.91
CA VAL A 80 -11.57 19.37 5.48
C VAL A 80 -10.39 18.65 6.14
N ALA A 81 -9.20 19.18 5.88
CA ALA A 81 -7.92 18.98 6.56
C ALA A 81 -7.07 17.74 6.21
N LEU A 82 -6.09 17.99 5.34
CA LEU A 82 -4.75 17.42 5.51
C LEU A 82 -4.24 17.73 6.91
N PRO A 83 -3.66 16.75 7.61
CA PRO A 83 -2.42 16.99 8.33
C PRO A 83 -1.26 16.29 7.61
N SER A 84 -0.18 17.05 7.51
CA SER A 84 1.15 16.69 7.00
C SER A 84 1.74 15.40 7.64
N PRO A 85 2.79 14.82 7.02
CA PRO A 85 3.21 13.44 7.27
C PRO A 85 3.95 13.30 8.60
N ALA A 86 3.38 12.55 9.53
CA ALA A 86 4.12 12.00 10.66
C ALA A 86 4.83 10.72 10.22
N GLY A 87 6.16 10.69 10.37
CA GLY A 87 6.94 9.46 10.30
C GLY A 87 7.91 9.35 9.14
N ALA A 88 8.69 10.39 8.87
CA ALA A 88 10.07 10.16 8.44
C ALA A 88 10.81 9.53 9.63
N VAL A 89 10.84 8.20 9.68
CA VAL A 89 11.78 7.44 10.50
C VAL A 89 12.63 6.64 9.52
N ALA A 90 13.78 7.22 9.17
CA ALA A 90 14.89 6.44 8.65
C ALA A 90 15.35 5.49 9.77
N PRO A 91 15.47 4.18 9.53
CA PRO A 91 16.34 3.37 10.36
C PRO A 91 17.77 3.60 9.89
N SER A 92 18.45 4.55 10.53
CA SER A 92 19.90 4.49 10.68
C SER A 92 20.22 3.23 11.48
N ARG A 93 20.73 2.18 10.82
CA ARG A 93 21.55 1.17 11.49
C ARG A 93 22.72 0.83 10.58
N GLN A 94 23.89 1.34 10.98
CA GLN A 94 25.18 0.95 10.44
C GLN A 94 25.33 -0.58 10.55
N PRO A 95 25.89 -1.27 9.54
CA PRO A 95 26.51 -2.55 9.79
C PRO A 95 27.76 -2.29 10.64
N ASP A 96 27.81 -2.95 11.80
CA ASP A 96 29.02 -3.08 12.62
C ASP A 96 30.08 -3.79 11.76
N TYR A 97 31.03 -3.01 11.22
CA TYR A 97 32.25 -3.56 10.64
C TYR A 97 33.24 -3.71 11.81
N ASP A 98 33.16 -4.84 12.50
CA ASP A 98 34.15 -5.21 13.49
C ASP A 98 35.31 -5.93 12.78
N SER A 99 36.46 -5.26 12.81
CA SER A 99 37.86 -5.71 12.67
C SER A 99 38.28 -6.62 11.51
#